data_AF-A0A963Y5Q8-F1
#
_entry.id   AF-A0A963Y5Q8-F1
#
_cell.length_a   1.000
_cell.length_b   1.000
_cell.length_c   1.000
_cell.angle_alpha   90.00
_cell.angle_beta   90.00
_cell.angle_gamma   90.00
#
_symmetry.space_group_name_H-M   'P 1'
#
loop_
_entity.id
_entity.type
_entity.pdbx_description
1 polymer ?
#
loop_
_entity_poly.entity_id
_entity_poly.type
_entity_poly.pdbx_seq_one_letter_code
_entity_poly.pdbx_strand_id
1 'polypeptide(L)' 'GDCPQVANMFENTRTTFTTSVVRFLAWNMPYHVEHHVFPAVPFHRLPDLHRLIREDLKVTAEGYAAFSRDYLARRLR' A
#
# COMPACT_ATOMS: atom_id res chain seq x y z
N GLY A 1 0.20 -6.87 8.56
CA GLY A 1 0.35 -8.26 9.01
C GLY A 1 0.84 -9.12 7.87
N ASP A 2 2.14 -9.45 7.84
CA ASP A 2 2.95 -10.10 6.77
C ASP A 2 4.01 -9.17 6.14
N CYS A 3 4.17 -7.93 6.60
CA CYS A 3 5.35 -7.14 6.26
C CYS A 3 6.44 -7.40 7.30
N PRO A 4 7.74 -7.39 6.91
CA PRO A 4 8.85 -7.46 7.86
C PRO A 4 8.80 -6.33 8.90
N GLN A 5 9.19 -6.64 10.14
CA GLN A 5 9.31 -5.66 11.22
C GLN A 5 10.68 -4.97 11.16
N VAL A 6 10.89 -4.16 10.12
CA VAL A 6 12.14 -3.42 9.87
C VAL A 6 11.88 -1.92 9.83
N ALA A 7 12.93 -1.12 10.00
CA ALA A 7 12.82 0.35 9.95
C ALA A 7 12.54 0.88 8.53
N ASN A 8 12.92 0.13 7.48
CA ASN A 8 12.70 0.55 6.10
C ASN A 8 11.20 0.55 5.76
N MET A 9 10.65 1.74 5.53
CA MET A 9 9.23 1.93 5.22
C MET A 9 8.80 1.31 3.89
N PHE A 10 9.72 1.18 2.93
CA PHE A 10 9.43 0.52 1.66
C PHE A 10 9.17 -0.99 1.82
N GLU A 11 9.70 -1.60 2.89
CA GLU A 11 9.57 -3.03 3.18
C GLU A 11 8.49 -3.31 4.24
N ASN A 12 8.38 -2.45 5.26
CA ASN A 12 7.47 -2.69 6.39
C ASN A 12 6.01 -2.28 6.11
N THR A 13 5.76 -1.55 5.02
CA THR A 13 4.46 -0.98 4.66
C THR A 13 4.03 -1.50 3.29
N ARG A 14 2.72 -1.56 3.03
CA ARG A 14 2.16 -2.07 1.76
C ARG A 14 1.27 -1.07 1.06
N THR A 15 1.47 -0.90 -0.24
CA THR A 15 0.52 -0.21 -1.12
C THR A 15 -0.47 -1.20 -1.74
N THR A 16 -1.76 -0.91 -1.66
CA THR A 16 -2.82 -1.80 -2.18
C THR A 16 -3.51 -1.14 -3.38
N PHE A 17 -3.36 -1.73 -4.55
CA PHE A 17 -4.03 -1.24 -5.75
C PHE A 17 -5.51 -1.59 -5.68
N THR A 18 -6.36 -0.58 -5.83
CA THR A 18 -7.81 -0.72 -5.68
C THR A 18 -8.53 0.22 -6.63
N THR A 19 -9.85 0.08 -6.70
CA THR A 19 -10.71 0.84 -7.61
C THR A 19 -10.71 2.33 -7.29
N SER A 20 -11.04 3.16 -8.29
CA SER A 20 -11.15 4.62 -8.10
C SER A 20 -12.15 5.00 -7.00
N VAL A 21 -13.26 4.25 -6.87
CA VAL A 21 -14.26 4.45 -5.82
C VAL A 21 -13.65 4.23 -4.43
N VAL A 22 -12.93 3.13 -4.24
CA VAL A 22 -12.28 2.85 -2.95
C VAL A 22 -11.20 3.89 -2.65
N ARG A 23 -10.38 4.27 -3.65
CA ARG A 23 -9.39 5.34 -3.46
C ARG A 23 -10.04 6.67 -3.11
N PHE A 24 -11.18 7.02 -3.71
CA PHE A 24 -11.91 8.24 -3.36
C PHE A 24 -12.40 8.21 -1.91
N LEU A 25 -13.08 7.13 -1.51
CA LEU A 25 -13.62 6.97 -0.15
C LEU A 25 -12.52 6.90 0.92
N ALA A 26 -11.36 6.33 0.57
CA ALA A 26 -10.23 6.19 1.46
C ALA A 26 -9.19 7.31 1.29
N TRP A 27 -9.52 8.44 0.65
CA TRP A 27 -8.61 9.57 0.43
C TRP A 27 -7.23 9.16 -0.12
N ASN A 28 -7.18 8.27 -1.12
CA ASN A 28 -5.94 7.73 -1.68
C ASN A 28 -5.00 7.03 -0.68
N MET A 29 -5.41 6.78 0.57
CA MET A 29 -4.62 6.06 1.58
C MET A 29 -4.25 4.61 1.25
N PRO A 30 -4.86 3.92 0.26
CA PRO A 30 -4.31 2.67 -0.25
C PRO A 30 -2.88 2.81 -0.82
N TYR A 31 -2.46 4.01 -1.21
CA TYR A 31 -1.05 4.39 -1.43
C TYR A 31 -0.32 4.57 -0.08
N HIS A 32 -0.24 3.48 0.68
CA HIS A 32 0.19 3.54 2.08
C HIS A 32 1.70 3.68 2.20
N VAL A 33 2.49 3.00 1.36
CA VAL A 33 3.96 3.17 1.37
C VAL A 33 4.31 4.62 1.06
N GLU A 34 3.66 5.20 0.07
CA GLU A 34 3.82 6.60 -0.33
C GLU A 34 3.56 7.53 0.86
N HIS A 35 2.48 7.31 1.61
CA HIS A 35 2.15 8.10 2.79
C HIS A 35 3.19 7.95 3.91
N HIS A 36 3.65 6.72 4.20
CA HIS A 36 4.61 6.52 5.28
C HIS A 36 6.00 7.08 4.94
N VAL A 37 6.47 6.88 3.70
CA VAL A 37 7.78 7.39 3.27
C VAL A 37 7.78 8.92 3.16
N PHE A 38 6.68 9.52 2.69
CA PHE A 38 6.56 10.96 2.50
C PHE A 38 5.28 11.53 3.16
N PRO A 39 5.21 11.58 4.50
CA PRO A 39 3.98 11.93 5.23
C PRO A 39 3.55 13.39 5.05
N ALA A 40 4.47 14.25 4.62
CA ALA A 40 4.16 15.65 4.29
C ALA A 40 3.40 15.81 2.97
N VAL A 41 3.35 14.79 2.10
CA VAL A 41 2.62 14.86 0.83
C VAL A 41 1.12 14.70 1.12
N PRO A 42 0.28 15.66 0.69
CA PRO A 42 -1.14 15.60 0.98
C PRO A 42 -1.79 14.45 0.19
N PHE A 43 -2.84 13.88 0.77
CA PHE A 43 -3.47 12.65 0.30
C PHE A 43 -3.90 12.69 -1.19
N HIS A 44 -4.34 13.85 -1.69
CA HIS A 44 -4.78 14.02 -3.07
C HIS A 44 -3.62 14.01 -4.08
N ARG A 45 -2.37 14.15 -3.63
CA ARG A 45 -1.14 14.07 -4.45
C ARG A 45 -0.43 12.71 -4.35
N LEU A 46 -0.88 11.80 -3.50
CA LEU A 46 -0.31 10.46 -3.40
C LEU A 46 -0.28 9.69 -4.74
N PRO A 47 -1.27 9.82 -5.65
CA PRO A 47 -1.19 9.19 -6.97
C PRO A 47 -0.03 9.74 -7.83
N ASP A 48 0.32 11.01 -7.67
CA ASP A 48 1.45 11.62 -8.38
C ASP A 48 2.77 11.11 -7.81
N LEU A 49 2.88 11.08 -6.48
CA LEU A 49 4.04 10.50 -5.79
C LEU A 49 4.24 9.03 -6.15
N HIS A 50 3.16 8.25 -6.20
CA HIS A 50 3.20 6.85 -6.61
C HIS A 50 3.89 6.68 -7.97
N ARG A 51 3.59 7.53 -8.95
CA ARG A 51 4.24 7.46 -10.28
C ARG A 51 5.74 7.70 -10.22
N LEU A 52 6.21 8.51 -9.27
CA LEU A 52 7.63 8.83 -9.10
C LEU A 52 8.41 7.69 -8.41
N ILE A 53 7.81 7.02 -7.44
CA ILE A 53 8.51 6.02 -6.60
C ILE A 53 8.05 4.57 -6.83
N ARG A 54 7.21 4.32 -7.84
CA ARG A 54 6.62 2.99 -8.11
C ARG A 54 7.66 1.87 -8.24
N GLU A 55 8.83 2.17 -8.79
CA GLU A 55 9.92 1.21 -8.97
C GLU A 55 10.63 0.85 -7.65
N ASP A 56 10.48 1.68 -6.62
CA ASP A 56 11.06 1.46 -5.29
C ASP A 56 10.16 0.65 -4.35
N LEU A 57 8.87 0.51 -4.68
CA LEU A 57 7.89 -0.20 -3.85
C LEU A 57 8.26 -1.70 -3.72
N LYS A 58 8.43 -2.17 -2.48
CA LYS A 58 8.78 -3.59 -2.22
C LYS A 58 7.59 -4.47 -1.88
N VAL A 59 6.54 -3.89 -1.30
CA VAL A 59 5.36 -4.66 -0.90
C VAL A 59 4.11 -4.02 -1.47
N THR A 60 3.48 -4.73 -2.42
CA THR A 60 2.23 -4.32 -3.06
C THR A 60 1.17 -5.43 -2.95
N ALA A 61 -0.10 -5.06 -3.15
CA ALA A 61 -1.17 -6.03 -3.35
C ALA A 61 -2.13 -5.59 -4.46
N GLU A 62 -2.51 -6.54 -5.30
CA GLU A 62 -3.52 -6.39 -6.35
C GLU A 62 -4.93 -6.53 -5.77
N GLY A 63 -5.32 -5.55 -4.96
CA GLY A 63 -6.64 -5.48 -4.34
C GLY A 63 -6.75 -6.17 -2.99
N TYR A 64 -7.75 -5.72 -2.22
CA TYR A 64 -8.02 -6.24 -0.88
C TYR A 64 -8.46 -7.71 -0.87
N ALA A 65 -9.21 -8.15 -1.88
CA ALA A 65 -9.65 -9.54 -1.97
C ALA A 65 -8.48 -10.52 -2.18
N ALA A 66 -7.55 -10.17 -3.07
CA ALA A 66 -6.34 -10.96 -3.29
C ALA A 66 -5.50 -11.03 -2.01
N PHE A 67 -5.26 -9.87 -1.38
CA PHE A 67 -4.55 -9.82 -0.10
C PHE A 67 -5.24 -10.68 0.98
N SER A 68 -6.54 -10.51 1.20
CA SER A 68 -7.28 -11.24 2.24
C SER A 68 -7.25 -12.75 2.03
N ARG A 69 -7.43 -13.21 0.79
CA ARG A 69 -7.34 -14.63 0.44
C ARG A 69 -5.95 -15.18 0.78
N ASP A 70 -4.90 -14.52 0.33
CA ASP A 70 -3.53 -15.00 0.52
C ASP A 70 -3.13 -14.94 2.01
N TYR A 71 -3.55 -13.89 2.71
CA TYR A 71 -3.34 -13.71 4.15
C TYR A 71 -3.99 -14.83 4.97
N LEU A 72 -5.24 -15.19 4.66
CA LEU A 72 -5.96 -16.28 5.31
C LEU A 72 -5.36 -17.64 4.96
N ALA A 73 -5.01 -17.87 3.70
CA ALA A 73 -4.39 -19.13 3.26
C ALA A 73 -3.07 -19.45 3.98
N ARG A 74 -2.32 -18.43 4.43
CA ARG A 74 -1.07 -18.61 5.21
C ARG A 74 -1.31 -18.92 6.69
N ARG A 75 -2.51 -18.65 7.22
CA ARG A 75 -2.85 -18.78 8.64
C ARG A 75 -3.77 -19.95 8.95
N LEU A 76 -4.48 -20.43 7.93
CA LEU A 76 -5.33 -21.61 8.00
C LEU A 76 -4.60 -22.88 7.53
N ARG A 77 -3.28 -22.78 7.29
CA ARG A 77 -2.35 -23.91 7.16
C ARG A 77 -1.65 -24.10 8.49
#